data_AF-A0A2N3V4C5-F1
#
_entry.id   AF-A0A2N3V4C5-F1
#
_cell.length_a   1.000
_cell.length_b   1.000
_cell.length_c   1.000
_cell.angle_alpha   90.00
_cell.angle_beta   90.00
_cell.angle_gamma   90.00
#
_symmetry.space_group_name_H-M   'P 1'
#
loop_
_entity.id
_entity.type
_entity.pdbx_description
1 polymer ?
#
loop_
_entity_poly.entity_id
_entity_poly.type
_entity_poly.pdbx_seq_one_letter_code
_entity_poly.pdbx_strand_id
1 'polypeptide(L)'
;MSHSVNLALLDSVIARMGGFEGFFDEQIEAFDIAISKLQTGWDGDAATAQATAHRRLMAAAKEIRDGVEDMRLAAQAAHSNYTEAIAANVAMWRS
;
A
#
# COMPACT_ATOMS: atom_id res chain seq x y z
N MET A 1 -19.93 21.20 16.27
CA MET A 1 -18.67 20.50 15.92
C MET A 1 -18.28 20.91 14.52
N SER A 2 -17.12 21.56 14.34
CA SER A 2 -16.58 21.80 12.99
C SER A 2 -15.63 20.65 12.67
N HIS A 3 -16.01 19.79 11.73
CA HIS A 3 -15.11 18.78 11.18
C HIS A 3 -14.33 19.45 10.05
N SER A 4 -13.13 19.94 10.36
CA SER A 4 -12.18 20.47 9.38
C SER A 4 -11.27 19.33 8.92
N VAL A 5 -11.26 19.05 7.62
CA VAL A 5 -10.30 18.10 7.04
C VAL A 5 -8.93 18.77 6.92
N ASN A 6 -7.91 18.12 7.47
CA ASN A 6 -6.53 18.56 7.31
C ASN A 6 -5.95 17.95 6.03
N LEU A 7 -5.97 18.71 4.94
CA LEU A 7 -5.46 18.26 3.64
C LEU A 7 -3.96 17.94 3.67
N ALA A 8 -3.15 18.70 4.42
CA ALA A 8 -1.72 18.45 4.54
C ALA A 8 -1.42 17.12 5.27
N LEU A 9 -2.24 16.76 6.26
CA LEU A 9 -2.15 15.43 6.88
C LEU A 9 -2.50 14.34 5.86
N LEU A 10 -3.53 14.54 5.04
CA LEU A 10 -3.92 13.57 4.02
C LEU A 10 -2.82 13.36 2.96
N ASP A 11 -2.18 14.44 2.52
CA ASP A 11 -0.99 14.37 1.64
C ASP A 11 0.16 13.58 2.27
N SER A 12 0.43 13.82 3.55
CA SER A 12 1.50 13.10 4.27
C SER A 12 1.22 11.60 4.37
N VAL A 13 -0.05 11.21 4.55
CA VAL A 13 -0.48 9.81 4.61
C VAL A 13 -0.35 9.15 3.24
N ILE A 14 -0.81 9.82 2.17
CA ILE A 14 -0.68 9.34 0.79
C ILE A 14 0.79 9.10 0.43
N ALA A 15 1.68 10.05 0.75
CA ALA A 15 3.11 9.93 0.49
C ALA A 15 3.72 8.74 1.27
N ARG A 16 3.31 8.55 2.53
CA ARG A 16 3.81 7.45 3.36
C ARG A 16 3.32 6.09 2.89
N MET A 17 2.09 6.00 2.37
CA MET A 17 1.57 4.78 1.73
C MET A 17 2.38 4.44 0.48
N GLY A 18 2.63 5.40 -0.40
CA GLY A 18 3.46 5.16 -1.60
C GLY A 18 4.90 4.74 -1.27
N GLY A 19 5.51 5.34 -0.24
CA GLY A 19 6.83 4.90 0.24
C GLY A 19 6.81 3.49 0.84
N PHE A 20 5.74 3.12 1.53
CA PHE A 20 5.57 1.77 2.06
C PHE A 20 5.37 0.73 0.96
N GLU A 21 4.57 1.02 -0.07
CA GLU A 21 4.39 0.14 -1.24
C GLU A 21 5.75 -0.23 -1.87
N GLY A 22 6.57 0.77 -2.21
CA GLY A 22 7.89 0.52 -2.80
C GLY A 22 8.84 -0.26 -1.89
N PHE A 23 8.92 0.12 -0.61
CA PHE A 23 9.73 -0.61 0.36
C PHE A 23 9.26 -2.06 0.52
N PHE A 24 7.95 -2.29 0.60
CA PHE A 24 7.38 -3.62 0.77
C PHE A 24 7.67 -4.52 -0.45
N ASP A 25 7.55 -3.98 -1.66
CA ASP A 25 7.86 -4.68 -2.91
C ASP A 25 9.32 -5.14 -2.96
N GLU A 26 10.25 -4.24 -2.67
CA GLU A 26 11.68 -4.55 -2.62
C GLU A 26 11.99 -5.68 -1.64
N GLN A 27 11.38 -5.65 -0.45
CA GLN A 27 11.61 -6.65 0.59
C GLN A 27 11.03 -8.02 0.23
N ILE A 28 9.84 -8.07 -0.37
CA ILE A 28 9.21 -9.32 -0.79
C ILE A 28 9.95 -9.95 -1.97
N GLU A 29 10.39 -9.14 -2.94
CA GLU A 29 11.21 -9.61 -4.07
C GLU A 29 12.56 -10.17 -3.59
N ALA A 30 13.23 -9.46 -2.69
CA ALA A 30 14.49 -9.94 -2.10
C ALA A 30 14.31 -11.27 -1.36
N PHE A 31 13.18 -11.44 -0.67
CA PHE A 31 12.82 -12.69 -0.02
C PHE A 31 12.58 -13.83 -1.03
N ASP A 32 11.80 -13.60 -2.09
CA ASP A 32 11.53 -14.62 -3.11
C ASP A 32 12.82 -15.10 -3.79
N ILE A 33 13.70 -14.17 -4.17
CA ILE A 33 15.02 -14.48 -4.74
C ILE A 33 15.84 -15.35 -3.77
N ALA A 34 15.85 -15.02 -2.48
CA ALA A 34 16.60 -15.77 -1.48
C ALA A 34 16.06 -17.21 -1.31
N ILE A 35 14.73 -17.37 -1.25
CA ILE A 35 14.09 -18.67 -1.15
C ILE A 35 14.31 -19.50 -2.41
N SER A 36 14.16 -18.91 -3.59
CA SER A 36 14.38 -19.59 -4.87
C SER A 36 15.80 -20.14 -4.99
N LYS A 37 16.80 -19.41 -4.50
CA LYS A 37 18.19 -19.91 -4.42
C LYS A 37 18.33 -21.08 -3.45
N LEU A 38 17.71 -20.99 -2.27
CA LEU A 38 17.77 -22.04 -1.25
C LEU A 38 17.17 -23.37 -1.75
N GLN A 39 16.09 -23.31 -2.53
CA GLN A 39 15.37 -24.50 -3.03
C GLN A 39 16.16 -25.32 -4.07
N THR A 40 17.23 -24.79 -4.67
CA THR A 40 18.00 -25.51 -5.71
C THR A 40 18.79 -26.73 -5.20
N GLY A 41 18.98 -26.86 -3.89
CA GLY A 41 19.69 -27.99 -3.29
C GLY A 41 19.07 -28.46 -1.97
N TRP A 42 17.82 -28.05 -1.70
CA TRP A 42 17.12 -28.38 -0.48
C TRP A 42 15.89 -29.22 -0.81
N ASP A 43 15.97 -30.52 -0.49
CA ASP A 43 14.93 -31.50 -0.78
C ASP A 43 14.34 -32.12 0.51
N GLY A 44 13.24 -32.84 0.34
CA GLY A 44 12.54 -33.57 1.41
C GLY A 44 11.32 -32.84 1.98
N ASP A 45 10.77 -33.38 3.07
CA ASP A 45 9.50 -32.91 3.64
C ASP A 45 9.57 -31.46 4.12
N ALA A 46 10.72 -31.05 4.67
CA ALA A 46 10.95 -29.67 5.10
C ALA A 46 10.94 -28.69 3.93
N ALA A 47 11.54 -29.06 2.78
CA ALA A 47 11.52 -28.25 1.57
C ALA A 47 10.09 -28.11 1.02
N THR A 48 9.30 -29.18 1.05
CA THR A 48 7.88 -29.16 0.62
C THR A 48 7.02 -28.26 1.52
N ALA A 49 7.22 -28.35 2.84
CA ALA A 49 6.54 -27.49 3.80
C ALA A 49 6.91 -26.02 3.59
N GLN A 50 8.20 -25.73 3.36
CA GLN A 50 8.67 -24.38 3.09
C GLN A 50 8.11 -23.84 1.77
N ALA A 51 8.09 -24.62 0.68
CA ALA A 51 7.51 -24.19 -0.59
C ALA A 51 6.01 -23.83 -0.46
N THR A 52 5.30 -24.54 0.41
CA THR A 52 3.90 -24.24 0.72
C THR A 52 3.76 -22.94 1.54
N ALA A 53 4.59 -22.76 2.56
CA ALA A 53 4.64 -21.52 3.33
C ALA A 53 5.01 -20.31 2.44
N HIS A 54 5.96 -20.49 1.53
CA HIS A 54 6.39 -19.48 0.58
C HIS A 54 5.23 -19.03 -0.32
N ARG A 55 4.51 -19.97 -0.95
CA ARG A 55 3.34 -19.64 -1.77
C ARG A 55 2.27 -18.88 -1.00
N ARG A 56 2.01 -19.27 0.25
CA ARG A 56 1.06 -18.56 1.12
C ARG A 56 1.52 -17.14 1.43
N LEU A 57 2.81 -16.95 1.71
CA LEU A 57 3.38 -15.63 1.96
C LEU A 57 3.30 -14.74 0.71
N MET A 58 3.60 -15.26 -0.48
CA MET A 58 3.48 -14.48 -1.72
C MET A 58 2.04 -14.06 -2.04
N ALA A 59 1.07 -14.93 -1.76
CA ALA A 59 -0.35 -14.59 -1.86
C ALA A 59 -0.74 -13.48 -0.87
N ALA A 60 -0.37 -13.63 0.40
CA ALA A 60 -0.63 -12.61 1.43
C ALA A 60 0.08 -11.28 1.12
N ALA A 61 1.29 -11.33 0.56
CA ALA A 61 2.01 -10.13 0.13
C ALA A 61 1.25 -9.39 -0.99
N LYS A 62 0.66 -10.12 -1.93
CA LYS A 62 -0.23 -9.51 -2.92
C LYS A 62 -1.45 -8.84 -2.28
N GLU A 63 -2.13 -9.52 -1.36
CA GLU A 63 -3.29 -8.96 -0.66
C GLU A 63 -2.95 -7.66 0.09
N ILE A 64 -1.77 -7.61 0.73
CA ILE A 64 -1.29 -6.40 1.42
C ILE A 64 -1.07 -5.26 0.43
N ARG A 65 -0.43 -5.51 -0.72
CA ARG A 65 -0.20 -4.49 -1.75
C ARG A 65 -1.49 -3.92 -2.29
N ASP A 66 -2.39 -4.80 -2.72
CA ASP A 66 -3.68 -4.42 -3.28
C ASP A 66 -4.46 -3.55 -2.26
N GLY A 67 -4.47 -3.95 -0.98
CA GLY A 67 -5.14 -3.20 0.07
C GLY A 67 -4.51 -1.83 0.38
N VAL A 68 -3.18 -1.71 0.32
CA VAL A 68 -2.51 -0.41 0.51
C VAL A 68 -2.75 0.52 -0.67
N GLU A 69 -2.72 -0.02 -1.89
CA GLU A 69 -3.06 0.74 -3.10
C GLU A 69 -4.49 1.29 -3.03
N ASP A 70 -5.45 0.44 -2.67
CA ASP A 70 -6.85 0.83 -2.50
C ASP A 70 -7.01 1.96 -1.47
N MET A 71 -6.32 1.86 -0.32
CA MET A 71 -6.32 2.90 0.70
C MET A 71 -5.72 4.21 0.18
N ARG A 72 -4.62 4.13 -0.58
CA ARG A 72 -3.94 5.30 -1.17
C ARG A 72 -4.84 6.00 -2.19
N LEU A 73 -5.51 5.25 -3.06
CA LEU A 73 -6.45 5.78 -4.05
C LEU A 73 -7.68 6.42 -3.38
N ALA A 74 -8.23 5.78 -2.34
CA ALA A 74 -9.33 6.34 -1.57
C ALA A 74 -8.94 7.67 -0.89
N ALA A 75 -7.73 7.75 -0.33
CA ALA A 75 -7.20 8.97 0.27
C ALA A 75 -7.01 10.09 -0.78
N GLN A 76 -6.51 9.76 -1.96
CA GLN A 76 -6.37 10.72 -3.09
C GLN A 76 -7.73 11.25 -3.55
N ALA A 77 -8.74 10.38 -3.69
CA ALA A 77 -10.08 10.77 -4.04
C ALA A 77 -10.71 11.72 -2.99
N ALA A 78 -10.55 11.38 -1.71
CA ALA A 78 -10.99 12.25 -0.61
C ALA A 78 -10.30 13.62 -0.68
N HIS A 79 -8.98 13.66 -0.92
CA HIS A 79 -8.23 14.90 -1.04
C HIS A 79 -8.78 15.80 -2.17
N SER A 80 -9.04 15.25 -3.36
CA SER A 80 -9.62 16.01 -4.49
C SER A 80 -10.99 16.57 -4.12
N ASN A 81 -11.89 15.72 -3.60
CA ASN A 81 -13.26 16.10 -3.25
C ASN A 81 -13.28 17.26 -2.23
N TYR A 82 -12.44 17.20 -1.20
CA TYR A 82 -12.38 18.26 -0.20
C TYR A 82 -11.77 19.55 -0.73
N THR A 83 -10.75 19.46 -1.59
CA THR A 83 -10.13 20.62 -2.24
C THR A 83 -11.15 21.36 -3.12
N GLU A 84 -11.92 20.61 -3.92
CA GLU A 84 -12.97 21.16 -4.79
C GLU A 84 -14.09 21.81 -3.98
N ALA A 85 -14.54 21.16 -2.89
CA ALA A 85 -15.57 21.72 -2.02
C ALA A 85 -15.13 23.04 -1.37
N ILE A 86 -13.88 23.14 -0.93
CA ILE A 86 -13.30 24.38 -0.40
C ILE A 86 -13.28 25.47 -1.48
N ALA A 87 -12.83 25.14 -2.70
CA ALA A 87 -12.76 26.09 -3.80
C ALA A 87 -14.15 26.63 -4.20
N ALA A 88 -15.14 25.75 -4.31
CA ALA A 88 -16.53 26.11 -4.61
C ALA A 88 -17.12 27.03 -3.55
N ASN A 89 -16.92 26.70 -2.26
CA ASN A 89 -17.34 27.55 -1.16
C ASN A 89 -16.65 28.92 -1.24
N VAL A 90 -15.33 28.99 -1.40
CA VAL A 90 -14.63 30.29 -1.51
C VAL A 90 -15.15 31.13 -2.69
N ALA A 91 -15.48 30.50 -3.83
CA ALA A 91 -16.03 31.20 -4.99
C ALA A 91 -17.42 31.81 -4.69
N MET A 92 -18.31 31.07 -4.04
CA MET A 92 -19.66 31.54 -3.68
C MET A 92 -19.65 32.75 -2.73
N TRP A 93 -18.66 32.85 -1.84
CA TRP A 93 -18.56 33.96 -0.89
C TRP A 93 -17.87 35.20 -1.48
N ARG A 94 -17.29 35.08 -2.68
CA ARG A 94 -16.65 36.17 -3.42
C ARG A 94 -17.54 36.76 -4.53
N SER A 95 -18.72 36.16 -4.77
CA SER A 95 -19.77 36.65 -5.68
C SER A 95 -20.85 37.40 -4.92
#